data_AF-V5FKF5-F1
#
_entry.id   AF-V5FKF5-F1
#
_cell.length_a   1.000
_cell.length_b   1.000
_cell.length_c   1.000
_cell.angle_alpha   90.00
_cell.angle_beta   90.00
_cell.angle_gamma   90.00
#
_symmetry.space_group_name_H-M   'P 1'
#
loop_
_entity.id
_entity.type
_entity.pdbx_description
1 polymer ?
#
loop_
_entity_poly.entity_id
_entity_poly.type
_entity_poly.pdbx_seq_one_letter_code
_entity_poly.pdbx_strand_id
1 'polypeptide(L)'
;MLLKNSSQNENQKVITWLSQVGDIIAPVLVMLFVLLSTNAQAATGFLKSKDTQAFTQVCYYDVLGDTHSLNIKSTDLCPLTYEFDTLPKLSKPAPSAKKTGFFKHDETSGFSRLCSYDVLGDTYVLTIGSTEICPLTYQF
;
A
#
# COMPACT_ATOMS: atom_id res chain seq x y z
N MET A 1 49.17 -12.87 56.00
CA MET A 1 47.84 -12.52 55.44
C MET A 1 48.06 -11.48 54.35
N LEU A 2 48.18 -11.94 53.11
CA LEU A 2 48.13 -11.11 51.90
C LEU A 2 47.16 -11.81 50.94
N LEU A 3 46.53 -11.01 50.08
CA LEU A 3 45.70 -11.35 48.90
C LEU A 3 44.17 -11.26 49.08
N LYS A 4 43.62 -10.05 48.90
CA LYS A 4 42.44 -9.66 48.08
C LYS A 4 42.18 -8.17 48.34
N ASN A 5 41.98 -7.27 47.38
CA ASN A 5 41.15 -7.40 46.20
C ASN A 5 41.40 -6.19 45.25
N SER A 6 42.25 -6.36 44.22
CA SER A 6 42.46 -5.33 43.17
C SER A 6 41.47 -5.46 42.00
N SER A 7 40.42 -6.28 42.13
CA SER A 7 39.47 -6.62 41.05
C SER A 7 38.14 -5.84 41.11
N GLN A 8 37.97 -4.93 42.08
CA GLN A 8 36.74 -4.12 42.24
C GLN A 8 36.78 -2.78 41.48
N ASN A 9 37.92 -2.36 40.93
CA ASN A 9 38.06 -1.05 40.26
C ASN A 9 37.71 -1.10 38.75
N GLU A 10 38.10 -2.15 38.03
CA GLU A 10 37.84 -2.24 36.57
C GLU A 10 36.37 -2.50 36.24
N ASN A 11 35.69 -3.35 37.01
CA ASN A 11 34.28 -3.66 36.79
C ASN A 11 33.38 -2.42 36.97
N GLN A 12 33.74 -1.52 37.90
CA GLN A 12 33.02 -0.27 38.14
C GLN A 12 33.13 0.69 36.93
N LYS A 13 34.32 0.77 36.30
CA LYS A 13 34.53 1.60 35.09
C LYS A 13 33.75 1.08 33.89
N VAL A 14 33.73 -0.23 33.66
CA VAL A 14 33.02 -0.84 32.52
C VAL A 14 31.51 -0.59 32.62
N ILE A 15 30.93 -0.65 33.83
CA ILE A 15 29.51 -0.36 34.06
C ILE A 15 29.18 1.12 33.77
N THR A 16 30.10 2.05 34.04
CA THR A 16 29.90 3.49 33.73
C THR A 16 29.91 3.77 32.21
N TRP A 17 30.76 3.09 31.43
CA TRP A 17 30.76 3.21 29.97
C TRP A 17 29.49 2.60 29.32
N LEU A 18 28.92 1.56 29.92
CA LEU A 18 27.69 0.91 29.45
C LEU A 18 26.43 1.74 29.70
N SER A 19 26.36 2.50 30.80
CA SER A 19 25.26 3.46 31.01
C SER A 19 25.33 4.65 30.06
N GLN A 20 26.53 5.13 29.71
CA GLN A 20 26.70 6.29 28.82
C GLN A 20 26.28 6.02 27.36
N VAL A 21 26.31 4.76 26.92
CA VAL A 21 25.80 4.37 25.58
C VAL A 21 24.29 4.11 25.57
N GLY A 22 23.68 3.80 26.72
CA GLY A 22 22.24 3.55 26.84
C GLY A 22 21.37 4.79 26.62
N ASP A 23 21.86 5.96 27.03
CA ASP A 23 21.11 7.23 26.95
C ASP A 23 21.02 7.83 25.55
N ILE A 24 21.86 7.41 24.60
CA ILE A 24 21.85 7.89 23.21
C ILE A 24 21.18 6.88 22.27
N ILE A 25 21.24 5.59 22.60
CA ILE A 25 20.60 4.53 21.80
C ILE A 25 19.07 4.59 21.95
N ALA A 26 18.55 4.87 23.15
CA ALA A 26 17.12 4.98 23.40
C ALA A 26 16.43 6.08 22.55
N PRO A 27 16.91 7.35 22.52
CA PRO A 27 16.27 8.39 21.71
C PRO A 27 16.47 8.17 20.21
N VAL A 28 17.61 7.61 19.78
CA VAL A 28 17.88 7.32 18.35
C VAL A 28 17.00 6.18 17.85
N LEU A 29 16.81 5.13 18.64
CA LEU A 29 15.94 4.00 18.30
C LEU A 29 14.45 4.41 18.32
N VAL A 30 14.04 5.29 19.24
CA VAL A 30 12.70 5.87 19.28
C VAL A 30 12.47 6.78 18.07
N MET A 31 13.45 7.61 17.69
CA MET A 31 13.35 8.50 16.52
C MET A 31 13.29 7.72 15.20
N LEU A 32 13.97 6.58 15.10
CA LEU A 32 13.88 5.69 13.93
C LEU A 32 12.48 5.05 13.81
N PHE A 33 11.84 4.69 14.92
CA PHE A 33 10.49 4.10 14.93
C PHE A 33 9.40 5.09 14.48
N VAL A 34 9.56 6.38 14.78
CA VAL A 34 8.60 7.43 14.35
C VAL A 34 8.68 7.68 12.84
N LEU A 35 9.83 7.42 12.20
CA LEU A 35 9.98 7.59 10.74
C LEU A 35 9.39 6.43 9.93
N LEU A 36 9.06 5.30 10.58
CA LEU A 36 8.50 4.09 9.94
C LEU A 36 6.97 4.04 9.99
N SER A 37 6.29 5.05 10.55
CA SER A 37 4.83 5.14 10.50
C SER A 37 4.38 5.50 9.08
N THR A 38 4.30 4.50 8.21
CA THR A 38 3.57 4.58 6.96
C THR A 38 2.11 4.85 7.31
N ASN A 39 1.65 6.08 7.08
CA ASN A 39 0.24 6.41 7.19
C ASN A 39 -0.50 5.61 6.11
N ALA A 40 -1.14 4.50 6.52
CA ALA A 40 -2.06 3.78 5.65
C ALA A 40 -3.30 4.65 5.46
N GLN A 41 -3.36 5.35 4.32
CA GLN A 41 -4.53 6.11 3.93
C GLN A 41 -5.54 5.13 3.32
N ALA A 42 -6.42 4.58 4.16
CA ALA A 42 -7.61 3.90 3.69
C ALA A 42 -8.69 4.96 3.42
N ALA A 43 -9.25 4.99 2.22
CA ALA A 43 -10.42 5.80 1.95
C ALA A 43 -11.67 4.94 2.01
N THR A 44 -12.61 5.31 2.87
CA THR A 44 -13.90 4.62 2.98
C THR A 44 -14.83 5.08 1.88
N GLY A 45 -15.29 4.15 1.04
CA GLY A 45 -16.33 4.37 0.05
C GLY A 45 -17.73 4.04 0.57
N PHE A 46 -18.72 4.83 0.18
CA PHE A 46 -20.13 4.64 0.57
C PHE A 46 -20.96 4.11 -0.60
N LEU A 47 -21.79 3.10 -0.35
CA LEU A 47 -22.63 2.49 -1.38
C LEU A 47 -23.60 3.51 -1.98
N LYS A 48 -23.49 3.73 -3.28
CA LYS A 48 -24.33 4.67 -4.05
C LYS A 48 -25.43 3.94 -4.82
N SER A 49 -25.05 2.88 -5.53
CA SER A 49 -25.97 2.09 -6.33
C SER A 49 -25.47 0.65 -6.50
N LYS A 50 -26.37 -0.25 -6.85
CA LYS A 50 -26.05 -1.64 -7.15
C LYS A 50 -26.72 -2.07 -8.44
N ASP A 51 -26.00 -2.79 -9.28
CA ASP A 51 -26.48 -3.36 -10.53
C ASP A 51 -26.28 -4.88 -10.50
N THR A 52 -27.27 -5.64 -10.96
CA THR A 52 -27.25 -7.11 -10.86
C THR A 52 -27.14 -7.70 -12.25
N GLN A 53 -26.00 -8.31 -12.58
CA GLN A 53 -25.77 -8.95 -13.87
C GLN A 53 -25.63 -10.46 -13.69
N ALA A 54 -26.71 -11.18 -14.01
CA ALA A 54 -26.80 -12.64 -14.00
C ALA A 54 -26.33 -13.31 -12.69
N PHE A 55 -25.06 -13.70 -12.60
CA PHE A 55 -24.47 -14.42 -11.46
C PHE A 55 -23.57 -13.54 -10.58
N THR A 56 -23.39 -12.28 -10.96
CA THR A 56 -22.54 -11.31 -10.27
C THR A 56 -23.30 -10.02 -10.02
N GLN A 57 -23.03 -9.39 -8.88
CA GLN A 57 -23.59 -8.10 -8.53
C GLN A 57 -22.46 -7.07 -8.50
N VAL A 58 -22.66 -5.95 -9.19
CA VAL A 58 -21.74 -4.83 -9.23
C VAL A 58 -22.24 -3.76 -8.26
N CYS A 59 -21.41 -3.43 -7.28
CA CYS A 59 -21.70 -2.42 -6.27
C CYS A 59 -20.88 -1.17 -6.56
N TYR A 60 -21.54 -0.02 -6.70
CA TYR A 60 -20.88 1.26 -6.93
C TYR A 60 -20.77 2.03 -5.62
N TYR A 61 -19.55 2.44 -5.27
CA TYR A 61 -19.23 3.20 -4.07
C TYR A 61 -18.70 4.57 -4.44
N ASP A 62 -19.07 5.57 -3.64
CA ASP A 62 -18.55 6.93 -3.72
C ASP A 62 -17.42 7.09 -2.69
N VAL A 63 -16.20 7.29 -3.19
CA VAL A 63 -14.98 7.48 -2.40
C VAL A 63 -14.47 8.89 -2.68
N LEU A 64 -14.67 9.82 -1.74
CA LEU A 64 -14.18 11.20 -1.86
C LEU A 64 -14.59 11.92 -3.16
N GLY A 65 -15.72 11.53 -3.77
CA GLY A 65 -16.22 12.10 -5.03
C GLY A 65 -15.95 11.25 -6.28
N ASP A 66 -15.14 10.20 -6.18
CA ASP A 66 -14.88 9.24 -7.25
C ASP A 66 -15.71 7.96 -7.11
N THR A 67 -16.20 7.42 -8.22
CA THR A 67 -17.04 6.21 -8.22
C THR A 67 -16.21 4.96 -8.48
N HIS A 68 -16.17 4.06 -7.49
CA HIS A 68 -15.49 2.77 -7.57
C HIS A 68 -16.50 1.61 -7.66
N SER A 69 -16.22 0.63 -8.52
CA SER A 69 -17.02 -0.60 -8.63
C SER A 69 -16.39 -1.77 -7.90
N LEU A 70 -17.21 -2.54 -7.20
CA LEU A 70 -16.84 -3.80 -6.56
C LEU A 70 -17.73 -4.92 -7.12
N ASN A 71 -17.12 -5.97 -7.64
CA ASN A 71 -17.84 -7.16 -8.10
C ASN A 71 -17.94 -8.19 -6.98
N ILE A 72 -19.16 -8.56 -6.63
CA ILE A 72 -19.45 -9.61 -5.65
C ILE A 72 -20.33 -10.70 -6.29
N LYS A 73 -20.48 -11.84 -5.62
CA LYS A 73 -21.41 -12.88 -6.08
C LYS A 73 -22.85 -12.40 -5.90
N SER A 74 -23.76 -12.87 -6.75
CA SER A 74 -25.20 -12.54 -6.66
C SER A 74 -25.85 -13.03 -5.36
N THR A 75 -25.24 -13.98 -4.65
CA THR A 75 -25.68 -14.44 -3.32
C THR A 75 -25.22 -13.53 -2.18
N ASP A 76 -24.24 -12.68 -2.43
CA ASP A 76 -23.65 -11.78 -1.45
C ASP A 76 -24.28 -10.39 -1.55
N LEU A 77 -24.39 -9.70 -0.41
CA LEU A 77 -24.93 -8.34 -0.34
C LEU A 77 -23.79 -7.32 -0.48
N CYS A 78 -24.07 -6.21 -1.18
CA CYS A 78 -23.13 -5.08 -1.20
C CYS A 78 -22.98 -4.55 0.23
N PRO A 79 -21.75 -4.50 0.79
CA PRO A 79 -21.55 -3.78 2.04
C PRO A 79 -21.96 -2.31 1.88
N LEU A 80 -22.38 -1.67 2.97
CA LEU A 80 -22.73 -0.24 2.94
C LEU A 80 -21.49 0.64 2.85
N THR A 81 -20.36 0.13 3.35
CA THR A 81 -19.08 0.82 3.38
C THR A 81 -17.99 -0.17 2.99
N TYR A 82 -17.09 0.24 2.11
CA TYR A 82 -15.95 -0.56 1.70
C TYR A 82 -14.68 0.30 1.76
N GLU A 83 -13.61 -0.21 2.36
CA GLU A 83 -12.33 0.48 2.38
C GLU A 83 -11.62 0.24 1.05
N PHE A 84 -11.44 1.32 0.32
CA PHE A 84 -10.62 1.33 -0.89
C PHE A 84 -9.22 1.79 -0.49
N ASP A 85 -8.23 0.95 -0.77
CA ASP A 85 -6.85 1.40 -0.81
C ASP A 85 -6.72 2.40 -1.95
N THR A 86 -6.57 3.68 -1.62
CA THR A 86 -6.29 4.75 -2.61
C THR A 86 -4.88 4.66 -3.15
N LEU A 87 -4.06 3.74 -2.62
CA LEU A 87 -2.82 3.38 -3.26
C LEU A 87 -3.14 2.74 -4.62
N PRO A 88 -2.62 3.29 -5.74
CA PRO A 88 -2.69 2.60 -7.01
C PRO A 88 -2.17 1.19 -6.78
N LYS A 89 -3.01 0.17 -6.99
CA LYS A 89 -2.55 -1.21 -6.98
C LYS A 89 -1.52 -1.29 -8.11
N LEU A 90 -0.24 -1.16 -7.75
CA LEU A 90 0.90 -1.65 -8.51
C LEU A 90 0.84 -3.19 -8.47
N SER A 91 -0.30 -3.73 -8.89
CA SER A 91 -0.48 -5.16 -9.04
C SER A 91 0.24 -5.51 -10.34
N LYS A 92 1.51 -5.89 -10.20
CA LYS A 92 2.24 -6.58 -11.25
C LYS A 92 1.32 -7.70 -11.76
N PRO A 93 0.94 -7.72 -13.04
CA PRO A 93 0.04 -8.74 -13.55
C PRO A 93 0.61 -10.13 -13.23
N ALA A 94 -0.18 -10.96 -12.54
CA ALA A 94 0.16 -12.35 -12.34
C ALA A 94 0.22 -13.00 -13.72
N PRO A 95 1.29 -13.75 -14.07
CA PRO A 95 1.56 -14.21 -15.44
C PRO A 95 0.56 -15.23 -16.01
N SER A 96 -0.62 -15.37 -15.41
CA SER A 96 -1.57 -16.46 -15.69
C SER A 96 -3.04 -16.04 -15.68
N ALA A 97 -3.37 -14.77 -15.46
CA ALA A 97 -4.76 -14.31 -15.41
C ALA A 97 -5.07 -13.38 -16.58
N LYS A 98 -5.17 -13.90 -17.82
CA LYS A 98 -5.46 -13.13 -19.04
C LYS A 98 -6.76 -12.31 -18.92
N LYS A 99 -6.65 -11.11 -18.37
CA LYS A 99 -7.78 -10.21 -18.14
C LYS A 99 -7.57 -9.00 -19.03
N THR A 100 -8.49 -8.79 -19.97
CA THR A 100 -8.41 -7.67 -20.91
C THR A 100 -8.81 -6.38 -20.21
N GLY A 101 -7.89 -5.43 -20.15
CA GLY A 101 -8.12 -4.06 -19.71
C GLY A 101 -8.38 -3.11 -20.87
N PHE A 102 -9.26 -2.14 -20.65
CA PHE A 102 -9.59 -1.07 -21.60
C PHE A 102 -9.03 0.26 -21.11
N PHE A 103 -8.31 0.97 -21.98
CA PHE A 103 -7.69 2.24 -21.64
C PHE A 103 -8.73 3.27 -21.16
N LYS A 104 -8.40 3.98 -20.06
CA LYS A 104 -9.21 5.05 -19.49
C LYS A 104 -8.53 6.40 -19.63
N HIS A 105 -7.37 6.55 -19.00
CA HIS A 105 -6.61 7.78 -19.00
C HIS A 105 -5.12 7.48 -18.77
N ASP A 106 -4.27 8.43 -19.12
CA ASP A 106 -2.84 8.36 -18.83
C ASP A 106 -2.39 9.56 -17.99
N GLU A 107 -1.35 9.34 -17.20
CA GLU A 107 -0.64 10.40 -16.47
C GLU A 107 0.84 10.29 -16.79
N THR A 108 1.47 11.41 -17.15
CA THR A 108 2.92 11.44 -17.39
C THR A 108 3.63 11.86 -16.12
N SER A 109 4.43 10.97 -15.55
CA SER A 109 5.25 11.21 -14.36
C SER A 109 6.73 11.11 -14.70
N GLY A 110 7.37 12.27 -14.88
CA GLY A 110 8.79 12.38 -15.23
C GLY A 110 9.12 11.72 -16.57
N PHE A 111 9.86 10.60 -16.53
CA PHE A 111 10.28 9.83 -17.72
C PHE A 111 9.35 8.65 -18.05
N SER A 112 8.29 8.47 -17.26
CA SER A 112 7.37 7.36 -17.41
C SER A 112 5.95 7.88 -17.59
N ARG A 113 5.15 7.12 -18.33
CA ARG A 113 3.71 7.35 -18.48
C ARG A 113 2.98 6.20 -17.81
N LEU A 114 2.05 6.55 -16.91
CA LEU A 114 1.17 5.63 -16.22
C LEU A 114 -0.14 5.57 -17.00
N CYS A 115 -0.45 4.43 -17.58
CA CYS A 115 -1.66 4.18 -18.34
C CYS A 115 -2.65 3.44 -17.46
N SER A 116 -3.79 4.04 -17.15
CA SER A 116 -4.87 3.43 -16.39
C SER A 116 -5.81 2.65 -17.31
N TYR A 117 -6.10 1.42 -16.92
CA TYR A 117 -6.99 0.48 -17.61
C TYR A 117 -8.11 0.02 -16.70
N ASP A 118 -9.31 -0.12 -17.26
CA ASP A 118 -10.45 -0.74 -16.62
C ASP A 118 -10.50 -2.22 -16.97
N VAL A 119 -10.42 -3.08 -15.96
CA VAL A 119 -10.46 -4.53 -16.09
C VAL A 119 -11.64 -5.08 -15.30
N LEU A 120 -12.81 -5.16 -15.95
CA LEU A 120 -14.07 -5.59 -15.34
C LEU A 120 -14.47 -4.73 -14.12
N GLY A 121 -14.21 -3.42 -14.15
CA GLY A 121 -14.54 -2.49 -13.06
C GLY A 121 -13.44 -2.27 -12.03
N ASP A 122 -12.27 -2.89 -12.19
CA ASP A 122 -11.07 -2.62 -11.39
C ASP A 122 -10.08 -1.77 -12.20
N THR A 123 -9.42 -0.79 -11.58
CA THR A 123 -8.40 0.03 -12.25
C THR A 123 -7.01 -0.60 -12.11
N TYR A 124 -6.37 -0.87 -13.25
CA TYR A 124 -5.00 -1.38 -13.36
C TYR A 124 -4.11 -0.34 -14.03
N VAL A 125 -2.86 -0.24 -13.59
CA VAL A 125 -1.91 0.72 -14.14
C VAL A 125 -0.78 0.00 -14.84
N LEU A 126 -0.56 0.34 -16.11
CA LEU A 126 0.60 -0.06 -16.88
C LEU A 126 1.58 1.12 -16.95
N THR A 127 2.82 0.91 -16.55
CA THR A 127 3.87 1.92 -16.71
C THR A 127 4.62 1.67 -18.02
N ILE A 128 4.66 2.68 -18.87
CA ILE A 128 5.41 2.70 -20.13
C ILE A 128 6.38 3.90 -20.14
N GLY A 129 7.26 3.96 -21.14
CA GLY A 129 8.10 5.13 -21.38
C GLY A 129 7.29 6.37 -21.77
N SER A 130 7.76 7.57 -21.43
CA SER A 130 7.05 8.82 -21.74
C SER A 130 6.82 9.09 -23.24
N THR A 131 7.62 8.48 -24.11
CA THR A 131 7.49 8.56 -25.57
C THR A 131 6.57 7.49 -26.15
N GLU A 132 6.15 6.52 -25.33
CA GLU A 132 5.30 5.42 -25.76
C GLU A 132 3.82 5.81 -25.63
N ILE A 133 3.00 5.28 -26.53
CA ILE A 133 1.55 5.51 -26.55
C ILE A 133 0.89 4.40 -25.74
N CYS A 134 -0.03 4.76 -24.85
CA CYS A 134 -0.83 3.78 -24.11
C CYS A 134 -1.65 2.94 -25.10
N PRO A 135 -1.49 1.61 -25.14
CA PRO A 135 -2.31 0.78 -26.00
C PRO A 135 -3.78 0.89 -25.57
N LEU A 136 -4.72 0.88 -26.53
CA LEU A 136 -6.15 0.99 -26.22
C LEU A 136 -6.67 -0.21 -25.41
N THR A 137 -6.01 -1.36 -25.56
CA THR A 137 -6.33 -2.59 -24.83
C THR A 137 -5.03 -3.27 -24.38
N TYR A 138 -5.01 -3.81 -23.17
CA TYR A 138 -3.85 -4.51 -22.61
C TYR A 138 -4.30 -5.76 -21.85
N GLN A 139 -3.53 -6.85 -21.96
CA GLN A 139 -3.79 -8.08 -21.20
C GLN A 139 -2.93 -8.05 -19.94
N PHE A 140 -3.61 -7.96 -18.79
CA PHE A 140 -3.02 -8.19 -17.48
C PHE A 140 -3.07 -9.67 -17.12
#